data_AF-A0A535SKN0-F1
#
_entry.id   AF-A0A535SKN0-F1
#
_cell.length_a   1.000
_cell.length_b   1.000
_cell.length_c   1.000
_cell.angle_alpha   90.00
_cell.angle_beta   90.00
_cell.angle_gamma   90.00
#
_symmetry.space_group_name_H-M   'P 1'
#
loop_
_entity.id
_entity.type
_entity.pdbx_description
1 polymer ?
#
loop_
_entity_poly.entity_id
_entity_poly.type
_entity_poly.pdbx_seq_one_letter_code
_entity_poly.pdbx_strand_id
1 'polypeptide(L)'
;MVRQRRYSSGFLLAELSVLVGALILGCTEDRPQLPTQSPRADLLSSDALNVGHINQLLIALFPAGPLLDSARNQLNNIQPLLAQGDIPGAQSTALQLADFTIKGYRAGQLLDPNGTLPLTTPEAVVQLFDALLSFVGLPPSGLTSDGLGPTGPSGASDVFGALGGTLATVEGLAGLSVPPDAVSGVHLFLITRRDDLALQGTCLSTPLPQYPLCYDFFVFPKTSFSVPVTVVMCPLESVSHAEFYHRLVLAHPDPNDPNAIEFTMRAADPLGLVCTNAVLPPPGGLGDLLRRLGSFAARLILPTPLYATHGGMAGSVDSFSPFIAVDSAADLTVQSVTQTPGAPTAADVITVSAVILNNSSVPAGPFTVAFGADPVSAPMVSVPGLAGGASVPVSVTIGPRAA
;
A
#
# COMPACT_ATOMS: atom_id res chain seq x y z
N MET A 1 -4.20 55.05 -33.87
CA MET A 1 -4.33 54.99 -35.34
C MET A 1 -4.48 53.53 -35.75
N VAL A 2 -5.61 53.21 -36.38
CA VAL A 2 -5.98 51.87 -36.86
C VAL A 2 -5.18 51.54 -38.12
N ARG A 3 -4.65 50.31 -38.22
CA ARG A 3 -4.52 49.62 -39.52
C ARG A 3 -4.45 48.11 -39.36
N GLN A 4 -5.55 47.46 -39.72
CA GLN A 4 -5.64 46.03 -40.05
C GLN A 4 -4.86 45.73 -41.34
N ARG A 5 -4.25 44.54 -41.41
CA ARG A 5 -4.17 43.73 -42.64
C ARG A 5 -4.38 42.26 -42.29
N ARG A 6 -5.27 41.62 -43.05
CA ARG A 6 -5.65 40.19 -43.05
C ARG A 6 -4.80 39.38 -44.04
N TYR A 7 -4.96 38.05 -43.93
CA TYR A 7 -4.68 36.94 -44.86
C TYR A 7 -3.26 36.32 -44.76
N SER A 8 -3.05 34.99 -44.83
CA SER A 8 -3.93 33.82 -45.05
C SER A 8 -3.26 32.54 -44.54
N SER A 9 -4.08 31.51 -44.39
CA SER A 9 -3.81 30.10 -44.05
C SER A 9 -2.87 29.38 -45.03
N GLY A 10 -2.15 28.37 -44.52
CA GLY A 10 -1.42 27.38 -45.32
C GLY A 10 -0.93 26.20 -44.47
N PHE A 11 -1.71 25.11 -44.47
CA PHE A 11 -1.35 23.79 -43.95
C PHE A 11 -0.20 23.18 -44.77
N LEU A 12 0.80 22.58 -44.12
CA LEU A 12 1.72 21.62 -44.75
C LEU A 12 2.03 20.47 -43.79
N LEU A 13 1.52 19.30 -44.17
CA LEU A 13 1.89 17.97 -43.68
C LEU A 13 3.33 17.65 -44.11
N ALA A 14 4.15 17.12 -43.20
CA ALA A 14 5.44 16.53 -43.53
C ALA A 14 5.42 15.03 -43.17
N GLU A 15 5.27 14.20 -44.20
CA GLU A 15 5.66 12.79 -44.18
C GLU A 15 7.18 12.70 -44.32
N LEU A 16 7.82 11.77 -43.59
CA LEU A 16 9.21 11.40 -43.83
C LEU A 16 9.33 9.88 -43.91
N SER A 17 9.63 9.42 -45.12
CA SER A 17 9.70 8.04 -45.57
C SER A 17 10.99 7.35 -45.13
N VAL A 18 10.87 6.06 -44.84
CA VAL A 18 11.98 5.13 -44.50
C VAL A 18 12.70 4.71 -45.78
N LEU A 19 14.02 4.89 -45.81
CA LEU A 19 14.91 4.42 -46.89
C LEU A 19 15.53 3.07 -46.50
N VAL A 20 15.14 2.01 -47.21
CA VAL A 20 15.79 0.70 -47.18
C VAL A 20 16.83 0.66 -48.31
N GLY A 21 18.10 0.51 -47.95
CA GLY A 21 19.20 0.30 -48.88
C GLY A 21 19.96 -0.97 -48.53
N ALA A 22 19.85 -1.99 -49.37
CA ALA A 22 20.65 -3.21 -49.32
C ALA A 22 21.91 -3.04 -50.18
N LEU A 23 23.07 -3.45 -49.66
CA LEU A 23 24.30 -3.65 -50.42
C LEU A 23 24.98 -4.92 -49.93
N ILE A 24 25.07 -5.91 -50.81
CA ILE A 24 25.81 -7.16 -50.64
C ILE A 24 27.19 -6.96 -51.27
N LEU A 25 28.26 -7.20 -50.51
CA LEU A 25 29.57 -7.59 -51.03
C LEU A 25 30.12 -8.67 -50.09
N GLY A 26 30.38 -9.86 -50.66
CA GLY A 26 31.13 -10.90 -49.99
C GLY A 26 32.62 -10.75 -50.23
N CYS A 27 33.42 -11.15 -49.24
CA CYS A 27 34.70 -11.85 -49.41
C CYS A 27 35.07 -12.50 -48.06
N THR A 28 35.63 -13.70 -48.17
CA THR A 28 35.99 -14.67 -47.13
C THR A 28 37.24 -14.24 -46.35
N GLU A 29 37.23 -14.37 -45.02
CA GLU A 29 38.46 -14.45 -44.22
C GLU A 29 38.20 -15.12 -42.87
N ASP A 30 38.99 -16.17 -42.62
CA ASP A 30 39.07 -16.93 -41.36
C ASP A 30 39.25 -16.01 -40.16
N ARG A 31 38.30 -16.05 -39.21
CA ARG A 31 38.50 -15.54 -37.85
C ARG A 31 38.57 -16.70 -36.87
N PRO A 32 39.55 -16.73 -35.94
CA PRO A 32 39.56 -17.71 -34.86
C PRO A 32 38.26 -17.61 -34.06
N GLN A 33 37.66 -18.75 -33.74
CA GLN A 33 36.49 -18.81 -32.87
C GLN A 33 36.80 -18.09 -31.55
N LEU A 34 36.12 -16.97 -31.31
CA LEU A 34 35.95 -16.48 -29.95
C LEU A 34 35.29 -17.59 -29.14
N PRO A 35 35.70 -17.85 -27.89
CA PRO A 35 35.01 -18.83 -27.08
C PRO A 35 33.58 -18.35 -26.85
N THR A 36 32.64 -18.88 -27.62
CA THR A 36 31.21 -18.84 -27.31
C THR A 36 31.00 -19.70 -26.09
N GLN A 37 31.24 -19.11 -24.92
CA GLN A 37 30.73 -19.66 -23.69
C GLN A 37 29.24 -19.33 -23.65
N SER A 38 28.41 -20.34 -23.85
CA SER A 38 26.97 -20.27 -23.71
C SER A 38 26.60 -19.66 -22.34
N PRO A 39 25.47 -18.93 -22.22
CA PRO A 39 24.96 -18.51 -20.92
C PRO A 39 24.85 -19.73 -20.01
N ARG A 40 25.49 -19.68 -18.84
CA ARG A 40 25.41 -20.77 -17.85
C ARG A 40 23.97 -20.86 -17.37
N ALA A 41 23.24 -21.83 -17.91
CA ALA A 41 21.90 -22.22 -17.45
C ALA A 41 21.93 -23.11 -16.18
N ASP A 42 23.06 -23.13 -15.46
CA ASP A 42 23.26 -24.02 -14.30
C ASP A 42 22.86 -23.39 -12.96
N LEU A 43 22.28 -22.18 -12.95
CA LEU A 43 21.84 -21.51 -11.70
C LEU A 43 20.53 -22.07 -11.12
N LEU A 44 19.98 -23.16 -11.67
CA LEU A 44 18.71 -23.75 -11.23
C LEU A 44 18.85 -25.19 -10.69
N SER A 45 20.04 -25.56 -10.24
CA SER A 45 20.26 -26.85 -9.56
C SER A 45 20.26 -26.62 -8.04
N SER A 46 19.47 -27.42 -7.32
CA SER A 46 19.24 -27.37 -5.88
C SER A 46 20.47 -27.73 -5.02
N ASP A 47 21.54 -26.96 -5.10
CA ASP A 47 22.67 -27.03 -4.19
C ASP A 47 22.42 -26.07 -3.01
N ALA A 48 22.63 -26.56 -1.78
CA ALA A 48 22.56 -25.75 -0.58
C ALA A 48 23.32 -24.41 -0.79
N LEU A 49 22.59 -23.30 -0.69
CA LEU A 49 23.02 -21.95 -1.04
C LEU A 49 24.35 -21.60 -0.36
N ASN A 50 25.44 -21.82 -1.09
CA ASN A 50 26.80 -21.60 -0.64
C ASN A 50 27.08 -20.08 -0.65
N VAL A 51 27.87 -19.59 0.29
CA VAL A 51 28.32 -18.18 0.43
C VAL A 51 28.78 -17.58 -0.90
N GLY A 52 29.35 -18.40 -1.79
CA GLY A 52 29.73 -17.99 -3.15
C GLY A 52 28.57 -17.41 -3.96
N HIS A 53 27.38 -18.01 -3.88
CA HIS A 53 26.18 -17.52 -4.58
C HIS A 53 25.70 -16.18 -4.01
N ILE A 54 25.64 -16.06 -2.67
CA ILE A 54 25.30 -14.79 -2.01
C ILE A 54 26.28 -13.69 -2.42
N ASN A 55 27.59 -13.99 -2.42
CA ASN A 55 28.61 -13.03 -2.85
C ASN A 55 28.49 -12.66 -4.34
N GLN A 56 28.04 -13.57 -5.21
CA GLN A 56 27.76 -13.25 -6.61
C GLN A 56 26.58 -12.28 -6.74
N LEU A 57 25.49 -12.50 -6.00
CA LEU A 57 24.35 -11.58 -5.96
C LEU A 57 24.78 -10.21 -5.43
N LEU A 58 25.62 -10.15 -4.40
CA LEU A 58 26.17 -8.89 -3.89
C LEU A 58 26.98 -8.13 -4.97
N ILE A 59 27.88 -8.82 -5.67
CA ILE A 59 28.68 -8.21 -6.75
C ILE A 59 27.78 -7.69 -7.89
N ALA A 60 26.69 -8.40 -8.18
CA ALA A 60 25.78 -8.02 -9.25
C ALA A 60 24.86 -6.83 -8.86
N LEU A 61 24.46 -6.74 -7.59
CA LEU A 61 23.57 -5.71 -7.07
C LEU A 61 24.29 -4.43 -6.64
N PHE A 62 25.50 -4.51 -6.09
CA PHE A 62 26.15 -3.33 -5.50
C PHE A 62 27.24 -2.78 -6.43
N PRO A 63 27.27 -1.45 -6.66
CA PRO A 63 28.38 -0.84 -7.39
C PRO A 63 29.70 -1.04 -6.64
N ALA A 64 30.77 -1.24 -7.40
CA ALA A 64 32.11 -1.40 -6.83
C ALA A 64 32.49 -0.19 -5.95
N GLY A 65 33.06 -0.46 -4.78
CA GLY A 65 33.45 0.54 -3.80
C GLY A 65 32.78 0.31 -2.43
N PRO A 66 32.63 1.38 -1.61
CA PRO A 66 32.30 1.25 -0.20
C PRO A 66 30.99 0.52 0.10
N LEU A 67 29.99 0.61 -0.79
CA LEU A 67 28.70 -0.07 -0.62
C LEU A 67 28.86 -1.59 -0.75
N LEU A 68 29.51 -2.06 -1.83
CA LEU A 68 29.81 -3.48 -2.01
C LEU A 68 30.73 -4.00 -0.90
N ASP A 69 31.75 -3.23 -0.51
CA ASP A 69 32.66 -3.61 0.57
C ASP A 69 31.92 -3.76 1.90
N SER A 70 30.99 -2.86 2.21
CA SER A 70 30.15 -2.94 3.42
C SER A 70 29.25 -4.17 3.40
N ALA A 71 28.60 -4.46 2.26
CA ALA A 71 27.75 -5.64 2.14
C ALA A 71 28.54 -6.95 2.30
N ARG A 72 29.72 -7.04 1.68
CA ARG A 72 30.60 -8.22 1.80
C ARG A 72 31.17 -8.37 3.20
N ASN A 73 31.50 -7.27 3.87
CA ASN A 73 31.95 -7.30 5.27
C ASN A 73 30.87 -7.88 6.19
N GLN A 74 29.61 -7.49 6.01
CA GLN A 74 28.50 -8.09 6.76
C GLN A 74 28.37 -9.59 6.48
N LEU A 75 28.44 -10.02 5.21
CA LEU A 75 28.43 -11.45 4.86
C LEU A 75 29.58 -12.23 5.51
N ASN A 76 30.78 -11.67 5.49
CA ASN A 76 31.97 -12.28 6.11
C ASN A 76 31.87 -12.38 7.63
N ASN A 77 31.06 -11.52 8.27
CA ASN A 77 30.81 -11.58 9.71
C ASN A 77 29.80 -12.68 10.10
N ILE A 78 28.95 -13.15 9.18
CA ILE A 78 27.97 -14.23 9.44
C ILE A 78 28.68 -15.58 9.61
N GLN A 79 29.65 -15.89 8.75
CA GLN A 79 30.35 -17.18 8.75
C GLN A 79 31.00 -17.56 10.10
N PRO A 80 31.79 -16.69 10.77
CA PRO A 80 32.40 -17.03 12.05
C PRO A 80 31.35 -17.24 13.15
N LEU A 81 30.22 -16.53 13.11
CA LEU A 81 29.13 -16.72 14.07
C LEU A 81 28.53 -18.12 13.93
N LEU A 82 28.25 -18.56 12.69
CA LEU A 82 27.80 -19.92 12.42
C LEU A 82 28.82 -20.97 12.85
N ALA A 83 30.12 -20.75 12.57
CA ALA A 83 31.18 -21.68 12.97
C ALA A 83 31.35 -21.80 14.50
N GLN A 84 31.02 -20.74 15.24
CA GLN A 84 31.04 -20.71 16.71
C GLN A 84 29.74 -21.22 17.34
N GLY A 85 28.71 -21.53 16.54
CA GLY A 85 27.40 -21.94 17.01
C GLY A 85 26.51 -20.79 17.51
N ASP A 86 26.89 -19.53 17.27
CA ASP A 86 26.07 -18.36 17.57
C ASP A 86 25.03 -18.12 16.46
N ILE A 87 24.00 -18.97 16.47
CA ILE A 87 22.90 -18.89 15.51
C ILE A 87 22.12 -17.56 15.63
N PRO A 88 21.75 -17.07 16.83
CA PRO A 88 21.05 -15.79 16.96
C PRO A 88 21.86 -14.61 16.42
N GLY A 89 23.17 -14.56 16.68
CA GLY A 89 24.05 -13.53 16.13
C GLY A 89 24.14 -13.59 14.60
N ALA A 90 24.28 -14.79 14.04
CA ALA A 90 24.29 -15.00 12.59
C ALA A 90 22.98 -14.51 11.94
N GLN A 91 21.84 -14.88 12.52
CA GLN A 91 20.51 -14.46 12.05
C GLN A 91 20.33 -12.94 12.11
N SER A 92 20.73 -12.31 13.22
CA SER A 92 20.69 -10.85 13.37
C SER A 92 21.52 -10.16 12.29
N THR A 93 22.74 -10.63 12.03
CA THR A 93 23.64 -10.06 11.02
C THR A 93 23.09 -10.25 9.60
N ALA A 94 22.46 -11.39 9.31
CA ALA A 94 21.80 -11.63 8.02
C ALA A 94 20.61 -10.69 7.79
N LEU A 95 19.76 -10.47 8.80
CA LEU A 95 18.64 -9.52 8.74
C LEU A 95 19.13 -8.07 8.58
N GLN A 96 20.25 -7.70 9.21
CA GLN A 96 20.88 -6.38 9.01
C GLN A 96 21.41 -6.21 7.59
N LEU A 97 21.98 -7.25 6.99
CA LEU A 97 22.43 -7.20 5.59
C LEU A 97 21.23 -7.10 4.62
N ALA A 98 20.13 -7.79 4.93
CA ALA A 98 18.88 -7.65 4.18
C ALA A 98 18.33 -6.22 4.28
N ASP A 99 18.28 -5.64 5.48
CA ASP A 99 17.88 -4.23 5.68
C ASP A 99 18.78 -3.26 4.91
N PHE A 100 20.11 -3.42 5.00
CA PHE A 100 21.07 -2.61 4.25
C PHE A 100 20.81 -2.68 2.74
N THR A 101 20.53 -3.87 2.22
CA THR A 101 20.20 -4.09 0.81
C THR A 101 18.89 -3.41 0.43
N ILE A 102 17.83 -3.56 1.24
CA ILE A 102 16.52 -2.92 0.99
C ILE A 102 16.66 -1.40 1.03
N LYS A 103 17.40 -0.84 1.98
CA LYS A 103 17.68 0.61 2.04
C LYS A 103 18.46 1.09 0.82
N GLY A 104 19.47 0.35 0.38
CA GLY A 104 20.20 0.63 -0.87
C GLY A 104 19.29 0.58 -2.11
N TYR A 105 18.39 -0.39 -2.17
CA TYR A 105 17.38 -0.51 -3.23
C TYR A 105 16.46 0.70 -3.24
N ARG A 106 15.85 1.05 -2.09
CA ARG A 106 14.95 2.20 -1.96
C ARG A 106 15.63 3.52 -2.32
N ALA A 107 16.92 3.66 -2.00
CA ALA A 107 17.73 4.81 -2.36
C ALA A 107 18.12 4.86 -3.85
N GLY A 108 17.81 3.84 -4.65
CA GLY A 108 18.20 3.74 -6.05
C GLY A 108 19.70 3.56 -6.24
N GLN A 109 20.40 2.99 -5.26
CA GLN A 109 21.85 2.82 -5.24
C GLN A 109 22.33 1.46 -5.76
N LEU A 110 21.40 0.53 -6.00
CA LEU A 110 21.71 -0.80 -6.53
C LEU A 110 21.70 -0.83 -8.06
N LEU A 111 22.49 -1.72 -8.61
CA LEU A 111 22.60 -2.02 -10.03
C LEU A 111 21.57 -3.08 -10.43
N ASP A 112 21.12 -2.97 -11.68
CA ASP A 112 20.36 -4.05 -12.30
C ASP A 112 21.32 -5.14 -12.80
N PRO A 113 21.23 -6.38 -12.30
CA PRO A 113 22.21 -7.42 -12.65
C PRO A 113 22.09 -7.86 -14.12
N ASN A 114 20.91 -7.74 -14.74
CA ASN A 114 20.66 -8.21 -16.11
C ASN A 114 20.04 -7.12 -17.02
N GLY A 115 19.95 -5.88 -16.57
CA GLY A 115 19.41 -4.76 -17.33
C GLY A 115 17.88 -4.80 -17.41
N THR A 116 17.31 -5.00 -18.60
CA THR A 116 15.84 -5.16 -18.76
C THR A 116 15.41 -6.63 -18.80
N LEU A 117 16.36 -7.56 -18.78
CA LEU A 117 16.07 -8.98 -18.74
C LEU A 117 15.99 -9.44 -17.28
N PRO A 118 15.13 -10.42 -16.95
CA PRO A 118 15.19 -11.08 -15.66
C PRO A 118 16.62 -11.62 -15.42
N LEU A 119 17.16 -11.53 -14.21
CA LEU A 119 16.56 -11.01 -12.99
C LEU A 119 16.59 -9.47 -12.94
N THR A 120 15.45 -8.84 -12.74
CA THR A 120 15.39 -7.39 -12.51
C THR A 120 15.97 -7.04 -11.14
N THR A 121 16.33 -5.77 -10.92
CA THR A 121 16.83 -5.29 -9.62
C THR A 121 15.96 -5.74 -8.40
N PRO A 122 14.63 -5.53 -8.34
CA PRO A 122 13.82 -5.95 -7.19
C PRO A 122 13.78 -7.47 -7.01
N GLU A 123 13.74 -8.24 -8.10
CA GLU A 123 13.77 -9.71 -8.02
C GLU A 123 15.12 -10.22 -7.46
N ALA A 124 16.22 -9.55 -7.82
CA ALA A 124 17.55 -9.85 -7.29
C ALA A 124 17.70 -9.53 -5.80
N VAL A 125 17.08 -8.44 -5.34
CA VAL A 125 17.02 -8.11 -3.91
C VAL A 125 16.25 -9.19 -3.13
N VAL A 126 15.10 -9.63 -3.65
CA VAL A 126 14.32 -10.72 -3.04
C VAL A 126 15.11 -12.02 -3.00
N GLN A 127 15.75 -12.42 -4.11
CA GLN A 127 16.59 -13.62 -4.14
C GLN A 127 17.76 -13.56 -3.17
N LEU A 128 18.43 -12.41 -3.06
CA LEU A 128 19.49 -12.21 -2.07
C LEU A 128 18.95 -12.34 -0.65
N PHE A 129 17.78 -11.75 -0.36
CA PHE A 129 17.17 -11.83 0.95
C PHE A 129 16.83 -13.28 1.33
N ASP A 130 16.17 -14.03 0.44
CA ASP A 130 15.86 -15.44 0.68
C ASP A 130 17.12 -16.31 0.83
N ALA A 131 18.17 -16.02 0.05
CA ALA A 131 19.45 -16.70 0.19
C ALA A 131 20.11 -16.44 1.55
N LEU A 132 20.05 -15.19 2.05
CA LEU A 132 20.55 -14.84 3.38
C LEU A 132 19.78 -15.56 4.48
N LEU A 133 18.45 -15.57 4.42
CA LEU A 133 17.61 -16.28 5.40
C LEU A 133 17.92 -17.77 5.41
N SER A 134 17.97 -18.40 4.24
CA SER A 134 18.29 -19.83 4.12
C SER A 134 19.68 -20.14 4.67
N PHE A 135 20.68 -19.28 4.43
CA PHE A 135 22.04 -19.46 4.89
C PHE A 135 22.18 -19.48 6.43
N VAL A 136 21.30 -18.78 7.15
CA VAL A 136 21.25 -18.75 8.62
C VAL A 136 20.15 -19.62 9.22
N GLY A 137 19.59 -20.53 8.42
CA GLY A 137 18.59 -21.51 8.86
C GLY A 137 17.20 -20.93 9.12
N LEU A 138 16.89 -19.77 8.55
CA LEU A 138 15.55 -19.16 8.59
C LEU A 138 14.73 -19.58 7.35
N PRO A 139 13.39 -19.62 7.47
CA PRO A 139 12.53 -19.88 6.31
C PRO A 139 12.66 -18.75 5.28
N PRO A 140 12.37 -19.03 3.98
CA PRO A 140 12.26 -17.99 2.96
C PRO A 140 11.29 -16.89 3.38
N SER A 141 11.53 -15.67 2.91
CA SER A 141 10.77 -14.49 3.30
C SER A 141 9.31 -14.55 2.82
N GLY A 142 9.07 -15.18 1.66
CA GLY A 142 7.78 -15.10 0.97
C GLY A 142 7.50 -13.70 0.37
N LEU A 143 8.50 -12.81 0.38
CA LEU A 143 8.43 -11.50 -0.24
C LEU A 143 8.47 -11.63 -1.76
N THR A 144 7.67 -10.85 -2.47
CA THR A 144 7.71 -10.75 -3.93
C THR A 144 8.34 -9.42 -4.34
N SER A 145 8.70 -9.25 -5.62
CA SER A 145 9.16 -7.96 -6.16
C SER A 145 8.09 -6.87 -5.99
N ASP A 146 6.80 -7.21 -6.13
CA ASP A 146 5.68 -6.29 -5.89
C ASP A 146 5.54 -5.93 -4.41
N GLY A 147 5.72 -6.90 -3.51
CA GLY A 147 5.73 -6.68 -2.06
C GLY A 147 6.95 -5.89 -1.59
N LEU A 148 8.09 -5.98 -2.30
CA LEU A 148 9.21 -5.07 -2.12
C LEU A 148 8.83 -3.68 -2.62
N GLY A 149 8.03 -3.54 -3.68
CA GLY A 149 7.55 -2.27 -4.21
C GLY A 149 8.66 -1.42 -4.85
N PRO A 150 8.35 -0.21 -5.35
CA PRO A 150 9.29 0.59 -6.14
C PRO A 150 10.39 1.25 -5.29
N THR A 151 11.43 1.77 -5.94
CA THR A 151 12.40 2.66 -5.26
C THR A 151 11.74 3.97 -4.83
N GLY A 152 12.35 4.66 -3.86
CA GLY A 152 11.88 5.95 -3.36
C GLY A 152 11.43 5.94 -1.90
N PRO A 153 10.78 7.04 -1.44
CA PRO A 153 10.52 7.30 -0.02
C PRO A 153 9.31 6.55 0.55
N SER A 154 8.53 5.87 -0.29
CA SER A 154 7.22 5.28 0.05
C SER A 154 7.32 3.88 0.66
N GLY A 155 8.48 3.53 1.19
CA GLY A 155 8.70 2.33 1.97
C GLY A 155 9.79 2.54 3.00
N ALA A 156 9.88 1.66 3.97
CA ALA A 156 10.89 1.70 5.02
C ALA A 156 11.18 0.30 5.54
N SER A 157 12.39 0.08 6.04
CA SER A 157 12.75 -1.15 6.73
C SER A 157 13.63 -0.87 7.94
N ASP A 158 13.52 -1.72 8.95
CA ASP A 158 14.45 -1.74 10.07
C ASP A 158 14.42 -3.08 10.82
N VAL A 159 15.45 -3.33 11.61
CA VAL A 159 15.61 -4.57 12.37
C VAL A 159 15.38 -4.31 13.86
N PHE A 160 14.36 -4.95 14.43
CA PHE A 160 14.04 -4.85 15.86
C PHE A 160 14.15 -6.20 16.55
N GLY A 161 14.44 -6.16 17.86
CA GLY A 161 14.41 -7.34 18.73
C GLY A 161 13.34 -7.20 19.82
N ALA A 162 13.52 -7.92 20.93
CA ALA A 162 12.58 -7.93 22.05
C ALA A 162 12.34 -6.56 22.71
N LEU A 163 13.23 -5.58 22.53
CA LEU A 163 13.02 -4.22 23.02
C LEU A 163 12.00 -3.41 22.19
N GLY A 164 11.58 -3.93 21.04
CA GLY A 164 10.73 -3.22 20.10
C GLY A 164 11.46 -2.06 19.41
N GLY A 165 10.68 -1.18 18.79
CA GLY A 165 11.18 -0.06 18.00
C GLY A 165 10.08 0.65 17.22
N THR A 166 10.42 1.77 16.61
CA THR A 166 9.52 2.55 15.75
C THR A 166 10.12 2.70 14.38
N LEU A 167 9.30 2.55 13.34
CA LEU A 167 9.70 2.70 11.95
C LEU A 167 8.69 3.61 11.24
N ALA A 168 9.17 4.55 10.42
CA ALA A 168 8.32 5.39 9.59
C ALA A 168 8.90 5.50 8.18
N THR A 169 8.03 5.69 7.19
CA THR A 169 8.45 6.03 5.83
C THR A 169 9.10 7.40 5.81
N VAL A 170 10.04 7.61 4.88
CA VAL A 170 10.79 8.88 4.76
C VAL A 170 9.84 10.06 4.51
N GLU A 171 8.74 9.80 3.81
CA GLU A 171 7.67 10.77 3.55
C GLU A 171 6.74 11.01 4.75
N GLY A 172 6.84 10.21 5.82
CA GLY A 172 6.03 10.36 7.03
C GLY A 172 4.55 10.00 6.86
N LEU A 173 4.22 9.16 5.86
CA LEU A 173 2.83 8.80 5.51
C LEU A 173 2.41 7.42 6.02
N ALA A 174 3.37 6.61 6.48
CA ALA A 174 3.10 5.36 7.17
C ALA A 174 4.19 5.07 8.18
N GLY A 175 3.85 4.29 9.20
CA GLY A 175 4.79 3.82 10.19
C GLY A 175 4.21 2.72 11.05
N LEU A 176 5.06 2.18 11.91
CA LEU A 176 4.69 1.19 12.91
C LEU A 176 5.44 1.44 14.20
N SER A 177 4.83 1.04 15.30
CA SER A 177 5.41 1.03 16.64
C SER A 177 5.29 -0.37 17.21
N VAL A 178 6.43 -1.04 17.35
CA VAL A 178 6.57 -2.36 17.97
C VAL A 178 6.88 -2.15 19.45
N PRO A 179 5.97 -2.51 20.37
CA PRO A 179 6.27 -2.45 21.80
C PRO A 179 7.29 -3.53 22.21
N PRO A 180 7.93 -3.39 23.38
CA PRO A 180 8.71 -4.47 23.96
C PRO A 180 7.91 -5.77 24.06
N ASP A 181 8.59 -6.90 23.93
CA ASP A 181 8.05 -8.26 24.02
C ASP A 181 7.01 -8.64 22.95
N ALA A 182 6.74 -7.76 21.97
CA ALA A 182 5.89 -8.11 20.82
C ALA A 182 6.48 -9.28 20.00
N VAL A 183 7.80 -9.39 19.97
CA VAL A 183 8.57 -10.47 19.33
C VAL A 183 9.64 -11.00 20.29
N SER A 184 9.92 -12.31 20.25
CA SER A 184 10.89 -12.97 21.14
C SER A 184 12.33 -12.99 20.61
N GLY A 185 12.54 -12.59 19.35
CA GLY A 185 13.82 -12.60 18.67
C GLY A 185 13.99 -11.42 17.71
N VAL A 186 15.12 -11.38 17.02
CA VAL A 186 15.40 -10.32 16.03
C VAL A 186 14.57 -10.56 14.77
N HIS A 187 13.88 -9.52 14.31
CA HIS A 187 13.04 -9.52 13.12
C HIS A 187 13.33 -8.30 12.25
N LEU A 188 13.25 -8.47 10.94
CA LEU A 188 13.22 -7.38 9.98
C LEU A 188 11.77 -6.96 9.74
N PHE A 189 11.48 -5.68 9.90
CA PHE A 189 10.20 -5.05 9.62
C PHE A 189 10.29 -4.28 8.30
N LEU A 190 9.27 -4.37 7.46
CA LEU A 190 9.22 -3.70 6.16
C LEU A 190 7.83 -3.08 5.95
N ILE A 191 7.82 -1.85 5.45
CA ILE A 191 6.64 -1.11 5.00
C ILE A 191 6.80 -0.87 3.51
N THR A 192 5.77 -1.18 2.73
CA THR A 192 5.72 -0.93 1.28
C THR A 192 4.39 -0.29 0.91
N ARG A 193 4.42 0.86 0.23
CA ARG A 193 3.21 1.43 -0.37
C ARG A 193 2.81 0.67 -1.63
N ARG A 194 1.53 0.31 -1.73
CA ARG A 194 0.94 -0.43 -2.86
C ARG A 194 0.05 0.49 -3.69
N ASP A 195 0.69 1.40 -4.42
CA ASP A 195 0.01 2.34 -5.32
C ASP A 195 -0.79 1.59 -6.41
N ASP A 196 -0.30 0.44 -6.84
CA ASP A 196 -0.95 -0.46 -7.80
C ASP A 196 -2.31 -0.97 -7.30
N LEU A 197 -2.39 -1.42 -6.04
CA LEU A 197 -3.63 -1.90 -5.42
C LEU A 197 -4.57 -0.73 -5.08
N ALA A 198 -4.02 0.38 -4.60
CA ALA A 198 -4.80 1.57 -4.28
C ALA A 198 -5.50 2.16 -5.51
N LEU A 199 -4.81 2.26 -6.64
CA LEU A 199 -5.36 2.76 -7.90
C LEU A 199 -6.45 1.86 -8.49
N GLN A 200 -6.34 0.55 -8.28
CA GLN A 200 -7.31 -0.43 -8.75
C GLN A 200 -8.50 -0.59 -7.80
N GLY A 201 -8.41 -0.07 -6.57
CA GLY A 201 -9.40 -0.30 -5.52
C GLY A 201 -9.41 -1.76 -5.03
N THR A 202 -8.27 -2.45 -5.13
CA THR A 202 -8.14 -3.89 -4.83
C THR A 202 -7.23 -4.18 -3.63
N CYS A 203 -6.92 -3.16 -2.81
CA CYS A 203 -6.15 -3.36 -1.57
C CYS A 203 -6.85 -4.36 -0.65
N LEU A 204 -8.18 -4.26 -0.55
CA LEU A 204 -9.05 -5.26 0.08
C LEU A 204 -10.12 -5.75 -0.90
N SER A 205 -10.45 -7.04 -0.81
CA SER A 205 -11.59 -7.63 -1.51
C SER A 205 -12.88 -7.39 -0.72
N THR A 206 -13.43 -6.17 -0.81
CA THR A 206 -14.60 -5.75 -0.02
C THR A 206 -15.48 -4.76 -0.78
N PRO A 207 -16.82 -4.76 -0.56
CA PRO A 207 -17.70 -3.73 -1.11
C PRO A 207 -17.62 -2.39 -0.35
N LEU A 208 -16.83 -2.30 0.73
CA LEU A 208 -16.66 -1.06 1.48
C LEU A 208 -15.91 -0.01 0.66
N PRO A 209 -16.27 1.28 0.78
CA PRO A 209 -15.45 2.36 0.25
C PRO A 209 -14.05 2.32 0.84
N GLN A 210 -13.05 2.20 -0.03
CA GLN A 210 -11.64 2.17 0.32
C GLN A 210 -11.02 3.54 0.03
N TYR A 211 -10.29 4.07 1.00
CA TYR A 211 -9.61 5.36 0.94
C TYR A 211 -8.11 5.06 0.88
N PRO A 212 -7.46 5.27 -0.29
CA PRO A 212 -6.01 5.23 -0.38
C PRO A 212 -5.38 6.08 0.71
N LEU A 213 -4.14 5.89 1.14
CA LEU A 213 -3.13 4.99 0.58
C LEU A 213 -3.28 3.55 1.09
N CYS A 214 -2.74 2.59 0.32
CA CYS A 214 -2.63 1.19 0.68
C CYS A 214 -1.17 0.88 1.05
N TYR A 215 -0.94 0.19 2.17
CA TYR A 215 0.38 -0.20 2.62
C TYR A 215 0.43 -1.66 3.03
N ASP A 216 1.42 -2.39 2.53
CA ASP A 216 1.79 -3.70 3.02
C ASP A 216 2.80 -3.55 4.15
N PHE A 217 2.54 -4.25 5.25
CA PHE A 217 3.47 -4.42 6.35
C PHE A 217 3.97 -5.86 6.33
N PHE A 218 5.27 -6.06 6.56
CA PHE A 218 5.88 -7.37 6.64
C PHE A 218 6.79 -7.48 7.86
N VAL A 219 6.90 -8.69 8.39
CA VAL A 219 7.82 -9.07 9.46
C VAL A 219 8.51 -10.37 9.05
N PHE A 220 9.83 -10.41 9.19
CA PHE A 220 10.67 -11.55 8.82
C PHE A 220 11.60 -11.94 9.97
N PRO A 221 11.67 -13.22 10.35
CA PRO A 221 10.78 -14.32 9.93
C PRO A 221 9.30 -14.01 10.19
N LYS A 222 8.41 -14.64 9.43
CA LYS A 222 6.96 -14.42 9.63
C LYS A 222 6.57 -14.86 11.04
N THR A 223 5.90 -13.99 11.78
CA THR A 223 5.42 -14.25 13.15
C THR A 223 4.10 -13.53 13.41
N SER A 224 3.34 -14.06 14.38
CA SER A 224 2.30 -13.30 15.08
C SER A 224 2.91 -12.60 16.29
N PHE A 225 2.31 -11.51 16.74
CA PHE A 225 2.82 -10.72 17.85
C PHE A 225 2.24 -11.20 19.18
N SER A 226 3.09 -11.27 20.22
CA SER A 226 2.64 -11.60 21.58
C SER A 226 2.00 -10.41 22.30
N VAL A 227 2.31 -9.20 21.81
CA VAL A 227 1.74 -7.93 22.23
C VAL A 227 1.33 -7.18 20.95
N PRO A 228 0.11 -6.59 20.88
CA PRO A 228 -0.33 -5.91 19.67
C PRO A 228 0.64 -4.82 19.22
N VAL A 229 0.97 -4.83 17.93
CA VAL A 229 1.77 -3.79 17.27
C VAL A 229 0.84 -2.69 16.78
N THR A 230 1.28 -1.43 16.83
CA THR A 230 0.50 -0.33 16.25
C THR A 230 0.99 -0.02 14.85
N VAL A 231 0.11 -0.09 13.86
CA VAL A 231 0.34 0.45 12.51
C VAL A 231 -0.28 1.83 12.42
N VAL A 232 0.37 2.74 11.68
CA VAL A 232 -0.09 4.10 11.46
C VAL A 232 -0.02 4.41 9.97
N MET A 233 -1.07 5.01 9.41
CA MET A 233 -1.04 5.48 8.04
C MET A 233 -1.85 6.75 7.81
N CYS A 234 -1.48 7.45 6.75
CA CYS A 234 -2.15 8.63 6.27
C CYS A 234 -3.03 8.29 5.06
N PRO A 235 -4.36 8.24 5.22
CA PRO A 235 -5.23 8.19 4.07
C PRO A 235 -5.17 9.53 3.31
N LEU A 236 -5.37 9.44 2.00
CA LEU A 236 -5.60 10.55 1.09
C LEU A 236 -6.97 11.14 1.36
N GLU A 237 -6.96 12.36 1.86
CA GLU A 237 -8.16 13.17 1.96
C GLU A 237 -8.47 13.84 0.63
N SER A 238 -9.74 13.88 0.26
CA SER A 238 -10.22 14.91 -0.66
C SER A 238 -11.12 15.87 0.10
N VAL A 239 -11.29 17.08 -0.43
CA VAL A 239 -12.18 18.10 0.15
C VAL A 239 -13.62 17.63 0.36
N SER A 240 -14.05 16.57 -0.35
CA SER A 240 -15.37 15.95 -0.20
C SER A 240 -15.45 14.87 0.89
N HIS A 241 -14.33 14.50 1.52
CA HIS A 241 -14.26 13.40 2.50
C HIS A 241 -13.95 13.83 3.93
N ALA A 242 -13.69 15.13 4.17
CA ALA A 242 -13.36 15.65 5.50
C ALA A 242 -14.43 15.34 6.57
N GLU A 243 -15.70 15.29 6.17
CA GLU A 243 -16.81 14.97 7.08
C GLU A 243 -16.81 13.52 7.55
N PHE A 244 -16.07 12.63 6.88
CA PHE A 244 -16.09 11.19 7.13
C PHE A 244 -14.85 10.67 7.85
N TYR A 245 -13.80 11.48 7.99
CA TYR A 245 -12.54 11.05 8.57
C TYR A 245 -12.70 10.38 9.96
N HIS A 246 -13.56 10.94 10.80
CA HIS A 246 -13.84 10.42 12.14
C HIS A 246 -14.47 9.01 12.16
N ARG A 247 -15.06 8.57 11.03
CA ARG A 247 -15.70 7.27 10.89
C ARG A 247 -14.80 6.22 10.23
N LEU A 248 -13.75 6.65 9.54
CA LEU A 248 -12.79 5.76 8.87
C LEU A 248 -11.97 4.94 9.87
N VAL A 249 -11.78 3.66 9.59
CA VAL A 249 -10.94 2.73 10.36
C VAL A 249 -9.93 2.06 9.44
N LEU A 250 -8.79 1.61 9.96
CA LEU A 250 -7.93 0.73 9.19
C LEU A 250 -8.54 -0.67 9.16
N ALA A 251 -8.51 -1.28 7.98
CA ALA A 251 -8.93 -2.64 7.76
C ALA A 251 -7.85 -3.43 7.04
N HIS A 252 -7.90 -4.75 7.19
CA HIS A 252 -7.02 -5.69 6.53
C HIS A 252 -7.72 -7.03 6.27
N PRO A 253 -7.17 -7.93 5.44
CA PRO A 253 -7.72 -9.27 5.28
C PRO A 253 -7.67 -10.04 6.60
N ASP A 254 -8.72 -10.80 6.92
CA ASP A 254 -8.72 -11.70 8.07
C ASP A 254 -7.65 -12.79 7.85
N PRO A 255 -6.67 -12.94 8.75
CA PRO A 255 -5.62 -13.96 8.63
C PRO A 255 -6.16 -15.40 8.58
N ASN A 256 -7.38 -15.64 9.07
CA ASN A 256 -8.03 -16.95 9.15
C ASN A 256 -9.10 -17.17 8.07
N ASP A 257 -9.58 -16.12 7.41
CA ASP A 257 -10.50 -16.19 6.28
C ASP A 257 -10.13 -15.17 5.19
N PRO A 258 -9.50 -15.59 4.08
CA PRO A 258 -9.06 -14.68 3.03
C PRO A 258 -10.20 -13.95 2.29
N ASN A 259 -11.46 -14.36 2.51
CA ASN A 259 -12.64 -13.68 1.94
C ASN A 259 -13.26 -12.67 2.91
N ALA A 260 -12.79 -12.59 4.14
CA ALA A 260 -13.23 -11.64 5.15
C ALA A 260 -12.19 -10.53 5.36
N ILE A 261 -12.67 -9.41 5.90
CA ILE A 261 -11.81 -8.33 6.38
C ILE A 261 -12.03 -8.15 7.87
N GLU A 262 -10.98 -7.72 8.56
CA GLU A 262 -10.99 -7.34 9.96
C GLU A 262 -10.76 -5.83 10.08
N PHE A 263 -11.48 -5.18 11.00
CA PHE A 263 -11.22 -3.79 11.38
C PHE A 263 -10.24 -3.77 12.54
N THR A 264 -9.19 -2.98 12.41
CA THR A 264 -8.24 -2.76 13.51
C THR A 264 -8.91 -2.08 14.69
N MET A 265 -8.46 -2.40 15.91
CA MET A 265 -8.82 -1.60 17.08
C MET A 265 -8.13 -0.24 16.96
N ARG A 266 -8.92 0.86 16.98
CA ARG A 266 -8.39 2.22 16.92
C ARG A 266 -7.37 2.44 18.04
N ALA A 267 -6.22 2.99 17.67
CA ALA A 267 -5.17 3.41 18.59
C ALA A 267 -4.89 4.91 18.43
N ALA A 268 -4.21 5.49 19.43
CA ALA A 268 -3.56 6.79 19.23
C ALA A 268 -2.36 6.61 18.29
N ASP A 269 -1.99 7.64 17.54
CA ASP A 269 -0.77 7.66 16.73
C ASP A 269 0.47 7.88 17.63
N PRO A 270 1.30 6.85 17.88
CA PRO A 270 2.49 6.98 18.72
C PRO A 270 3.66 7.69 18.02
N LEU A 271 3.59 7.85 16.69
CA LEU A 271 4.65 8.44 15.87
C LEU A 271 4.41 9.94 15.64
N GLY A 272 3.18 10.42 15.87
CA GLY A 272 2.79 11.80 15.59
C GLY A 272 2.95 12.14 14.11
N LEU A 273 2.58 11.22 13.23
CA LEU A 273 2.63 11.45 11.78
C LEU A 273 1.73 12.63 11.42
N VAL A 274 2.26 13.51 10.58
CA VAL A 274 1.52 14.65 10.06
C VAL A 274 1.25 14.36 8.59
N CYS A 275 -0.01 14.08 8.27
CA CYS A 275 -0.43 13.58 6.97
C CYS A 275 -0.42 14.64 5.85
N THR A 276 0.72 15.27 5.63
CA THR A 276 0.88 16.31 4.60
C THR A 276 1.45 15.73 3.32
N ASN A 277 1.02 16.26 2.16
CA ASN A 277 1.58 15.92 0.85
C ASN A 277 1.40 14.45 0.42
N ALA A 278 0.39 13.76 0.95
CA ALA A 278 0.00 12.47 0.41
C ALA A 278 -0.45 12.65 -1.05
N VAL A 279 0.13 11.84 -1.94
CA VAL A 279 -0.23 11.83 -3.37
C VAL A 279 -0.20 10.38 -3.86
N LEU A 280 -1.26 9.98 -4.56
CA LEU A 280 -1.31 8.75 -5.33
C LEU A 280 -1.13 9.12 -6.81
N PRO A 281 0.07 8.90 -7.39
CA PRO A 281 0.32 9.26 -8.78
C PRO A 281 -0.48 8.37 -9.73
N PRO A 282 -1.09 8.91 -10.81
CA PRO A 282 -1.83 8.10 -11.77
C PRO A 282 -0.90 7.16 -12.55
N PRO A 283 -1.39 5.98 -12.98
CA PRO A 283 -0.59 5.01 -13.70
C PRO A 283 -0.19 5.56 -15.08
N GLY A 284 1.11 5.43 -15.43
CA GLY A 284 1.62 5.76 -16.77
C GLY A 284 1.83 7.25 -17.08
N GLY A 285 1.80 8.14 -16.08
CA GLY A 285 2.08 9.56 -16.28
C GLY A 285 3.57 9.89 -16.49
N LEU A 286 3.87 11.07 -17.03
CA LEU A 286 5.21 11.70 -17.07
C LEU A 286 5.93 11.69 -15.70
N GLY A 287 5.20 11.47 -14.59
CA GLY A 287 5.73 11.31 -13.24
C GLY A 287 6.67 10.12 -13.06
N ASP A 288 6.47 8.98 -13.76
CA ASP A 288 7.41 7.85 -13.70
C ASP A 288 8.72 8.15 -14.44
N LEU A 289 8.64 8.91 -15.53
CA LEU A 289 9.81 9.42 -16.26
C LEU A 289 10.55 10.48 -15.43
N LEU A 290 9.82 11.34 -14.71
CA LEU A 290 10.38 12.41 -13.87
C LEU A 290 10.91 11.89 -12.52
N ARG A 291 10.37 10.79 -11.98
CA ARG A 291 10.95 10.07 -10.83
C ARG A 291 12.37 9.58 -11.13
N ARG A 292 12.67 9.23 -12.38
CA ARG A 292 14.04 8.92 -12.85
C ARG A 292 14.94 10.16 -13.02
N LEU A 293 14.36 11.36 -13.12
CA LEU A 293 15.09 12.63 -13.36
C LEU A 293 15.25 13.53 -12.11
N GLY A 294 14.66 13.15 -10.97
CA GLY A 294 14.84 13.84 -9.69
C GLY A 294 13.63 14.63 -9.20
N SER A 295 13.48 14.68 -7.87
CA SER A 295 12.29 15.16 -7.13
C SER A 295 11.91 16.64 -7.33
N PHE A 296 12.76 17.45 -7.96
CA PHE A 296 12.53 18.89 -8.11
C PHE A 296 11.61 19.23 -9.30
N ALA A 297 11.71 18.53 -10.42
CA ALA A 297 10.91 18.81 -11.63
C ALA A 297 9.45 18.32 -11.51
N ALA A 298 9.21 17.27 -10.72
CA ALA A 298 7.89 16.69 -10.49
C ALA A 298 6.91 17.69 -9.85
N ARG A 299 7.40 18.62 -9.00
CA ARG A 299 6.58 19.63 -8.31
C ARG A 299 6.00 20.73 -9.22
N LEU A 300 6.51 20.90 -10.43
CA LEU A 300 6.06 21.95 -11.36
C LEU A 300 4.92 21.52 -12.30
N ILE A 301 4.65 20.21 -12.40
CA ILE A 301 3.71 19.65 -13.40
C ILE A 301 2.65 18.74 -12.76
N LEU A 302 2.90 18.18 -11.58
CA LEU A 302 1.93 17.31 -10.89
C LEU A 302 0.80 18.14 -10.24
N PRO A 303 -0.41 17.54 -10.10
CA PRO A 303 -1.52 18.15 -9.38
C PRO A 303 -1.11 18.63 -7.99
N THR A 304 -1.73 19.71 -7.52
CA THR A 304 -1.53 20.20 -6.16
C THR A 304 -1.72 19.07 -5.16
N PRO A 305 -0.76 18.85 -4.24
CA PRO A 305 -0.90 17.82 -3.21
C PRO A 305 -2.19 18.04 -2.44
N LEU A 306 -2.93 16.96 -2.20
CA LEU A 306 -4.05 17.00 -1.30
C LEU A 306 -3.50 17.13 0.12
N TYR A 307 -3.96 18.17 0.82
CA TYR A 307 -3.56 18.44 2.19
C TYR A 307 -4.43 17.61 3.11
N ALA A 308 -3.80 16.78 3.93
CA ALA A 308 -4.44 16.25 5.12
C ALA A 308 -3.89 17.00 6.34
N THR A 309 -4.78 17.68 7.07
CA THR A 309 -4.42 18.51 8.24
C THR A 309 -4.57 17.74 9.57
N HIS A 310 -4.58 16.41 9.51
CA HIS A 310 -4.80 15.52 10.66
C HIS A 310 -3.56 14.68 11.00
N GLY A 311 -3.60 14.10 12.21
CA GLY A 311 -2.65 13.07 12.62
C GLY A 311 -2.87 11.74 11.89
N GLY A 312 -1.88 10.85 11.95
CA GLY A 312 -1.98 9.51 11.37
C GLY A 312 -3.15 8.72 11.94
N MET A 313 -3.78 7.90 11.10
CA MET A 313 -4.76 6.91 11.56
C MET A 313 -4.02 5.69 12.06
N ALA A 314 -4.26 5.30 13.31
CA ALA A 314 -3.56 4.19 13.95
C ALA A 314 -4.50 3.04 14.32
N GLY A 315 -4.00 1.82 14.16
CA GLY A 315 -4.69 0.58 14.50
C GLY A 315 -3.76 -0.42 15.20
N SER A 316 -4.26 -1.11 16.21
CA SER A 316 -3.55 -2.22 16.87
C SER A 316 -3.79 -3.53 16.12
N VAL A 317 -2.72 -4.31 15.93
CA VAL A 317 -2.72 -5.53 15.10
C VAL A 317 -1.86 -6.64 15.71
N ASP A 318 -2.29 -7.89 15.55
CA ASP A 318 -1.58 -9.08 16.03
C ASP A 318 -0.79 -9.80 14.93
N SER A 319 -0.99 -9.39 13.68
CA SER A 319 -0.23 -9.86 12.52
C SER A 319 -0.23 -8.79 11.43
N PHE A 320 0.72 -8.90 10.51
CA PHE A 320 0.80 -8.01 9.37
C PHE A 320 0.17 -8.58 8.10
N SER A 321 -0.32 -7.65 7.28
CA SER A 321 -0.97 -7.86 6.00
C SER A 321 -1.05 -6.50 5.27
N PRO A 322 -1.69 -6.41 4.10
CA PRO A 322 -2.06 -5.12 3.51
C PRO A 322 -3.09 -4.40 4.38
N PHE A 323 -2.90 -3.10 4.60
CA PHE A 323 -3.84 -2.24 5.32
C PHE A 323 -4.27 -1.05 4.45
N ILE A 324 -5.52 -0.63 4.63
CA ILE A 324 -6.10 0.56 4.03
C ILE A 324 -7.20 1.13 4.93
N ALA A 325 -7.46 2.43 4.81
CA ALA A 325 -8.60 3.05 5.48
C ALA A 325 -9.90 2.69 4.74
N VAL A 326 -10.91 2.30 5.50
CA VAL A 326 -12.26 2.02 5.00
C VAL A 326 -13.30 2.73 5.83
N ASP A 327 -14.43 2.99 5.20
CA ASP A 327 -15.61 3.45 5.91
C ASP A 327 -16.41 2.27 6.47
N SER A 328 -16.41 2.14 7.79
CA SER A 328 -17.13 1.09 8.52
C SER A 328 -18.48 1.56 9.07
N ALA A 329 -18.97 2.73 8.67
CA ALA A 329 -20.25 3.25 9.16
C ALA A 329 -21.39 2.97 8.16
N ALA A 330 -22.57 2.65 8.70
CA ALA A 330 -23.78 2.58 7.90
C ALA A 330 -24.29 3.98 7.54
N ASP A 331 -24.77 4.17 6.31
CA ASP A 331 -25.37 5.41 5.82
C ASP A 331 -26.90 5.29 5.76
N LEU A 332 -27.59 5.62 6.86
CA LEU A 332 -29.04 5.54 6.95
C LEU A 332 -29.68 6.85 6.49
N THR A 333 -30.47 6.79 5.41
CA THR A 333 -31.17 7.93 4.83
C THR A 333 -32.67 7.69 4.73
N VAL A 334 -33.46 8.76 4.89
CA VAL A 334 -34.90 8.71 4.62
C VAL A 334 -35.10 8.91 3.11
N GLN A 335 -35.42 7.84 2.40
CA GLN A 335 -35.57 7.86 0.94
C GLN A 335 -36.88 8.51 0.51
N SER A 336 -37.96 8.24 1.25
CA SER A 336 -39.28 8.83 0.97
C SER A 336 -40.14 8.86 2.23
N VAL A 337 -41.09 9.79 2.24
CA VAL A 337 -42.13 9.89 3.26
C VAL A 337 -43.47 10.05 2.55
N THR A 338 -44.45 9.24 2.94
CA THR A 338 -45.83 9.31 2.46
C THR A 338 -46.80 9.34 3.63
N GLN A 339 -48.00 9.86 3.41
CA GLN A 339 -49.04 9.93 4.43
C GLN A 339 -50.39 9.56 3.85
N THR A 340 -51.23 8.91 4.66
CA THR A 340 -52.61 8.56 4.33
C THR A 340 -53.54 8.96 5.48
N PRO A 341 -54.64 9.70 5.21
CA PRO A 341 -55.06 10.23 3.91
C PRO A 341 -54.15 11.36 3.40
N GLY A 342 -54.04 11.53 2.08
CA GLY A 342 -53.12 12.51 1.47
C GLY A 342 -53.48 13.98 1.77
N ALA A 343 -54.74 14.26 2.10
CA ALA A 343 -55.25 15.56 2.53
C ALA A 343 -55.98 15.42 3.88
N PRO A 344 -55.22 15.29 4.99
CA PRO A 344 -55.82 15.05 6.30
C PRO A 344 -56.46 16.31 6.88
N THR A 345 -57.58 16.13 7.58
CA THR A 345 -58.26 17.11 8.41
C THR A 345 -57.90 16.90 9.89
N ALA A 346 -58.24 17.85 10.77
CA ALA A 346 -57.98 17.74 12.21
C ALA A 346 -58.67 16.52 12.87
N ALA A 347 -59.70 15.96 12.24
CA ALA A 347 -60.44 14.80 12.72
C ALA A 347 -59.87 13.46 12.24
N ASP A 348 -58.93 13.48 11.27
CA ASP A 348 -58.43 12.26 10.66
C ASP A 348 -57.32 11.61 11.49
N VAL A 349 -57.34 10.28 11.52
CA VAL A 349 -56.20 9.47 11.94
C VAL A 349 -55.24 9.37 10.74
N ILE A 350 -54.00 9.80 10.93
CA ILE A 350 -52.99 9.87 9.87
C ILE A 350 -52.01 8.71 10.04
N THR A 351 -51.85 7.89 9.00
CA THR A 351 -50.73 6.94 8.92
C THR A 351 -49.61 7.60 8.12
N VAL A 352 -48.46 7.81 8.76
CA VAL A 352 -47.25 8.29 8.10
C VAL A 352 -46.32 7.10 7.90
N SER A 353 -45.86 6.92 6.66
CA SER A 353 -44.93 5.85 6.28
C SER A 353 -43.66 6.46 5.72
N ALA A 354 -42.51 5.97 6.13
CA ALA A 354 -41.21 6.33 5.58
C ALA A 354 -40.50 5.08 5.05
N VAL A 355 -39.75 5.24 3.96
CA VAL A 355 -38.81 4.23 3.48
C VAL A 355 -37.41 4.67 3.90
N ILE A 356 -36.77 3.86 4.74
CA ILE A 356 -35.38 4.06 5.14
C ILE A 356 -34.50 3.23 4.22
N LEU A 357 -33.46 3.85 3.67
CA LEU A 357 -32.43 3.21 2.85
C LEU A 357 -31.12 3.21 3.62
N ASN A 358 -30.45 2.07 3.66
CA ASN A 358 -29.02 2.03 3.97
C ASN A 358 -28.25 2.20 2.66
N ASN A 359 -27.74 3.41 2.41
CA ASN A 359 -27.05 3.78 1.18
C ASN A 359 -25.55 3.40 1.19
N SER A 360 -25.10 2.71 2.24
CA SER A 360 -23.76 2.12 2.31
C SER A 360 -23.79 0.61 2.09
N SER A 361 -22.61 0.00 1.90
CA SER A 361 -22.44 -1.46 1.92
C SER A 361 -22.29 -2.02 3.34
N VAL A 362 -22.18 -1.19 4.37
CA VAL A 362 -22.06 -1.59 5.78
C VAL A 362 -23.45 -1.90 6.36
N PRO A 363 -23.68 -3.08 6.97
CA PRO A 363 -24.92 -3.34 7.69
C PRO A 363 -25.11 -2.41 8.89
N ALA A 364 -26.29 -1.83 9.03
CA ALA A 364 -26.69 -1.10 10.22
C ALA A 364 -27.17 -2.08 11.29
N GLY A 365 -26.66 -1.93 12.53
CA GLY A 365 -27.27 -2.53 13.72
C GLY A 365 -28.63 -1.91 14.06
N PRO A 366 -29.21 -2.23 15.23
CA PRO A 366 -30.50 -1.67 15.64
C PRO A 366 -30.50 -0.14 15.64
N PHE A 367 -31.55 0.47 15.08
CA PHE A 367 -31.73 1.92 15.05
C PHE A 367 -33.20 2.31 15.26
N THR A 368 -33.44 3.60 15.47
CA THR A 368 -34.80 4.14 15.67
C THR A 368 -35.10 5.20 14.63
N VAL A 369 -36.36 5.22 14.16
CA VAL A 369 -36.88 6.20 13.22
C VAL A 369 -37.92 7.04 13.94
N ALA A 370 -37.65 8.33 14.11
CA ALA A 370 -38.56 9.28 14.73
C ALA A 370 -39.40 10.00 13.68
N PHE A 371 -40.72 10.09 13.90
CA PHE A 371 -41.66 10.78 13.01
C PHE A 371 -42.14 12.08 13.66
N GLY A 372 -41.45 13.20 13.41
CA GLY A 372 -41.86 14.50 13.95
C GLY A 372 -40.86 15.61 13.69
N ALA A 373 -41.30 16.85 13.90
CA ALA A 373 -40.43 18.04 13.84
C ALA A 373 -39.66 18.27 15.15
N ASP A 374 -40.16 17.74 16.27
CA ASP A 374 -39.51 17.76 17.57
C ASP A 374 -39.08 16.34 17.97
N PRO A 375 -37.76 16.06 18.08
CA PRO A 375 -37.26 14.72 18.40
C PRO A 375 -37.62 14.24 19.82
N VAL A 376 -38.01 15.13 20.74
CA VAL A 376 -38.30 14.77 22.14
C VAL A 376 -39.69 14.13 22.30
N SER A 377 -40.65 14.48 21.45
CA SER A 377 -42.04 13.99 21.52
C SER A 377 -42.47 13.15 20.31
N ALA A 378 -41.57 12.88 19.37
CA ALA A 378 -41.89 12.17 18.14
C ALA A 378 -42.18 10.67 18.42
N PRO A 379 -43.25 10.08 17.85
CA PRO A 379 -43.40 8.64 17.83
C PRO A 379 -42.21 7.99 17.12
N MET A 380 -41.68 6.92 17.71
CA MET A 380 -40.48 6.22 17.24
C MET A 380 -40.81 4.79 16.84
N VAL A 381 -40.16 4.31 15.78
CA VAL A 381 -40.19 2.92 15.35
C VAL A 381 -38.78 2.34 15.46
N SER A 382 -38.64 1.25 16.22
CA SER A 382 -37.37 0.52 16.30
C SER A 382 -37.23 -0.44 15.13
N VAL A 383 -36.08 -0.40 14.46
CA VAL A 383 -35.68 -1.32 13.41
C VAL A 383 -34.54 -2.19 13.95
N PRO A 384 -34.63 -3.53 13.93
CA PRO A 384 -33.59 -4.42 14.47
C PRO A 384 -32.24 -4.32 13.76
N GLY A 385 -32.22 -3.82 12.53
CA GLY A 385 -31.05 -3.61 11.70
C GLY A 385 -31.44 -3.51 10.23
N LEU A 386 -30.50 -3.05 9.38
CA LEU A 386 -30.72 -2.92 7.95
C LEU A 386 -29.42 -3.23 7.19
N ALA A 387 -29.44 -4.29 6.38
CA ALA A 387 -28.30 -4.68 5.55
C ALA A 387 -27.87 -3.53 4.62
N GLY A 388 -26.59 -3.51 4.24
CA GLY A 388 -26.08 -2.54 3.28
C GLY A 388 -26.84 -2.60 1.94
N GLY A 389 -27.17 -1.45 1.37
CA GLY A 389 -27.96 -1.31 0.14
C GLY A 389 -29.45 -1.65 0.28
N ALA A 390 -29.91 -2.11 1.46
CA ALA A 390 -31.30 -2.51 1.66
C ALA A 390 -32.18 -1.34 2.09
N SER A 391 -33.49 -1.48 1.87
CA SER A 391 -34.51 -0.53 2.32
C SER A 391 -35.58 -1.19 3.19
N VAL A 392 -36.11 -0.47 4.17
CA VAL A 392 -37.20 -0.93 5.03
C VAL A 392 -38.31 0.12 5.13
N PRO A 393 -39.59 -0.25 4.90
CA PRO A 393 -40.71 0.62 5.21
C PRO A 393 -41.01 0.58 6.71
N VAL A 394 -41.21 1.76 7.30
CA VAL A 394 -41.65 1.95 8.68
C VAL A 394 -42.83 2.90 8.71
N SER A 395 -43.75 2.72 9.66
CA SER A 395 -44.93 3.58 9.76
C SER A 395 -45.38 3.79 11.20
N VAL A 396 -46.03 4.93 11.42
CA VAL A 396 -46.71 5.27 12.67
C VAL A 396 -48.11 5.78 12.38
N THR A 397 -49.01 5.57 13.33
CA THR A 397 -50.36 6.15 13.28
C THR A 397 -50.44 7.29 14.29
N ILE A 398 -50.83 8.46 13.81
CA ILE A 398 -50.97 9.68 14.59
C ILE A 398 -52.47 9.97 14.70
N GLY A 399 -52.97 10.02 15.95
CA GLY A 399 -54.36 10.33 16.22
C GLY A 399 -54.72 11.78 15.90
N PRO A 400 -56.03 12.11 15.88
CA PRO A 400 -56.50 13.46 15.62
C PRO A 400 -55.91 14.46 16.62
N ARG A 401 -55.54 15.65 16.14
CA ARG A 401 -55.09 16.74 17.02
C ARG A 401 -56.30 17.35 17.70
N ALA A 402 -56.24 17.50 19.03
CA ALA A 402 -57.21 18.33 19.75
C ALA A 402 -57.16 19.76 19.21
N ALA A 403 -58.33 20.34 18.98
CA ALA A 403 -58.53 21.68 18.42
C ALA A 403 -58.02 22.78 19.35
#